data_AF-A0A0P0XFY7-F1
#
_entry.id   AF-A0A0P0XFY7-F1
#
_cell.length_a   1.000
_cell.length_b   1.000
_cell.length_c   1.000
_cell.angle_alpha   90.00
_cell.angle_beta   90.00
_cell.angle_gamma   90.00
#
_symmetry.space_group_name_H-M   'P 1'
#
loop_
_entity.id
_entity.type
_entity.pdbx_description
1 polymer ?
#
loop_
_entity_poly.entity_id
_entity_poly.type
_entity_poly.pdbx_seq_one_letter_code
_entity_poly.pdbx_strand_id
1 'polypeptide(L)'
;MWAIGQMFPIIPIQCLGERPAIDGVLSDLTSDSDGKVDHFISGRHSLPLHELPVHGTRGYYLGGTYQEALGGLHNLFGGPSVVRVS
;
A
#
# COMPACT_ATOMS: atom_id res chain seq x y z
N MET A 1 -1.58 -8.67 5.52
CA MET A 1 -2.98 -8.83 5.05
C MET A 1 -3.33 -10.29 4.82
N TRP A 2 -2.53 -10.99 4.02
CA TRP A 2 -2.77 -12.38 3.60
C TRP A 2 -3.21 -13.37 4.70
N ALA A 3 -2.43 -13.54 5.78
CA ALA A 3 -2.68 -14.65 6.72
C ALA A 3 -3.81 -14.41 7.75
N ILE A 4 -4.18 -13.16 8.06
CA ILE A 4 -5.10 -12.84 9.16
C ILE A 4 -6.16 -11.79 8.80
N GLY A 5 -6.26 -11.37 7.54
CA GLY A 5 -7.22 -10.35 7.11
C GLY A 5 -7.06 -9.00 7.81
N GLN A 6 -5.89 -8.72 8.39
CA GLN A 6 -5.67 -7.51 9.17
C GLN A 6 -5.74 -6.29 8.25
N MET A 7 -6.68 -5.41 8.56
CA MET A 7 -6.84 -4.13 7.87
C MET A 7 -5.85 -3.12 8.41
N PHE A 8 -5.18 -2.41 7.51
CA PHE A 8 -4.29 -1.31 7.84
C PHE A 8 -4.81 -0.01 7.21
N PRO A 9 -4.79 1.11 7.93
CA PRO A 9 -4.99 2.40 7.30
C PRO A 9 -3.91 2.61 6.26
N ILE A 10 -4.32 3.04 5.06
CA ILE A 10 -3.44 3.40 3.96
C ILE A 10 -3.83 4.81 3.54
N ILE A 11 -2.85 5.72 3.58
CA ILE A 11 -3.02 7.11 3.15
C ILE A 11 -1.86 7.52 2.24
N PRO A 12 -2.09 8.29 1.17
CA PRO A 12 -1.00 8.89 0.41
C PRO A 12 -0.28 9.92 1.26
N ILE A 13 1.06 10.03 1.14
CA ILE A 13 1.83 11.06 1.87
C ILE A 13 1.92 12.40 1.12
N GLN A 14 1.38 12.46 -0.09
CA GLN A 14 1.38 13.62 -0.98
C GLN A 14 -0.05 13.97 -1.39
N CYS A 15 -0.25 15.19 -1.89
CA CYS A 15 -1.55 15.66 -2.41
C CYS A 15 -2.71 15.58 -1.41
N LEU A 16 -2.43 15.61 -0.10
CA LEU A 16 -3.47 15.53 0.95
C LEU A 16 -4.47 16.70 0.93
N GLY A 17 -4.12 17.82 0.28
CA GLY A 17 -5.02 18.96 0.06
C GLY A 17 -5.83 18.89 -1.24
N GLU A 18 -5.58 17.91 -2.10
CA GLU A 18 -6.29 17.72 -3.37
C GLU A 18 -7.37 16.64 -3.21
N ARG A 19 -8.52 16.82 -3.86
CA ARG A 19 -9.58 15.81 -3.84
C ARG A 19 -9.18 14.61 -4.72
N PRO A 20 -9.26 13.37 -4.22
CA PRO A 20 -9.07 12.18 -5.05
C PRO A 20 -10.06 12.13 -6.23
N ALA A 21 -9.62 11.62 -7.37
CA ALA A 21 -10.39 11.62 -8.61
C ALA A 21 -10.80 10.21 -9.07
N ILE A 22 -10.09 9.18 -8.62
CA ILE A 22 -10.27 7.79 -9.07
C ILE A 22 -10.38 6.84 -7.88
N ASP A 23 -11.06 5.71 -8.07
CA ASP A 23 -11.03 4.59 -7.14
C ASP A 23 -10.01 3.55 -7.62
N GLY A 24 -9.15 3.07 -6.72
CA GLY A 24 -8.09 2.11 -7.06
C GLY A 24 -7.84 1.06 -5.97
N VAL A 25 -7.16 0.00 -6.37
CA VAL A 25 -6.69 -1.10 -5.52
C VAL A 25 -5.17 -1.09 -5.57
N LEU A 26 -4.52 -1.29 -4.42
CA LEU A 26 -3.06 -1.36 -4.36
C LEU A 26 -2.62 -2.82 -4.46
N SER A 27 -1.78 -3.11 -5.43
CA SER A 27 -1.09 -4.41 -5.55
C SER A 27 0.41 -4.21 -5.40
N ASP A 28 1.06 -5.18 -4.78
CA ASP A 28 2.52 -5.27 -4.77
C ASP A 28 3.04 -5.76 -6.14
N LEU A 29 4.36 -5.90 -6.24
CA LEU A 29 5.06 -6.30 -7.47
C LEU A 29 5.29 -7.81 -7.55
N THR A 30 4.69 -8.60 -6.66
CA THR A 30 4.83 -10.04 -6.69
C THR A 30 4.01 -10.62 -7.85
N SER A 31 4.43 -11.78 -8.36
CA SER A 31 3.66 -12.56 -9.34
C SER A 31 2.46 -13.28 -8.72
N ASP A 32 2.19 -13.06 -7.43
CA ASP A 32 1.12 -13.70 -6.69
C ASP A 32 -0.12 -12.81 -6.68
N SER A 33 -1.27 -13.36 -7.07
CA SER A 33 -2.55 -12.64 -7.05
C SER A 33 -3.00 -12.26 -5.64
N ASP A 34 -2.44 -12.90 -4.62
CA ASP A 34 -2.70 -12.59 -3.21
C ASP A 34 -1.95 -11.32 -2.73
N GLY A 35 -0.99 -10.82 -3.51
CA GLY A 35 -0.22 -9.59 -3.26
C GLY A 35 -1.01 -8.29 -3.41
N LYS A 36 -2.31 -8.28 -3.12
CA LYS A 36 -3.19 -7.12 -3.27
C LYS A 36 -3.90 -6.73 -1.98
N VAL A 37 -4.22 -5.45 -1.88
CA VAL A 37 -5.03 -4.86 -0.82
C VAL A 37 -6.37 -4.45 -1.40
N ASP A 38 -7.40 -5.26 -1.19
CA ASP A 38 -8.76 -5.04 -1.71
C ASP A 38 -9.83 -4.92 -0.63
N HIS A 39 -9.42 -4.73 0.62
CA HIS A 39 -10.29 -4.46 1.76
C HIS A 39 -9.74 -3.28 2.56
N PHE A 40 -10.56 -2.24 2.66
CA PHE A 40 -10.22 -0.97 3.28
C PHE A 40 -11.22 -0.61 4.38
N ILE A 41 -10.82 0.37 5.20
CA ILE A 41 -11.64 0.91 6.30
C ILE A 41 -13.05 1.25 5.80
N SER A 42 -14.05 0.99 6.64
CA SER A 42 -15.47 1.15 6.33
C SER A 42 -16.03 0.15 5.30
N GLY A 43 -15.37 -1.01 5.13
CA GLY A 43 -15.87 -2.09 4.26
C GLY A 43 -15.78 -1.78 2.78
N ARG A 44 -14.88 -0.88 2.39
CA ARG A 44 -14.65 -0.53 0.99
C ARG A 44 -13.71 -1.53 0.32
N HIS A 45 -13.91 -1.75 -0.97
CA HIS A 45 -13.02 -2.58 -1.80
C HIS A 45 -12.03 -1.78 -2.66
N SER A 46 -12.08 -0.46 -2.57
CA SER A 46 -11.18 0.47 -3.25
C SER A 46 -10.81 1.65 -2.34
N LEU A 47 -9.67 2.27 -2.64
CA LEU A 47 -9.27 3.56 -2.09
C LEU A 47 -9.55 4.67 -3.11
N PRO A 48 -10.11 5.81 -2.67
CA PRO A 48 -10.08 7.02 -3.46
C PRO A 48 -8.63 7.54 -3.54
N LEU A 49 -8.10 7.65 -4.76
CA LEU A 49 -6.73 8.04 -5.08
C LEU A 49 -6.70 9.25 -6.03
N HIS A 50 -5.57 9.96 -6.03
CA HIS A 50 -5.26 10.96 -7.04
C HIS A 50 -4.83 10.28 -8.34
N GLU A 51 -5.11 10.91 -9.49
CA GLU A 51 -4.58 10.42 -10.75
C GLU A 51 -3.06 10.42 -10.76
N LEU A 52 -2.48 9.32 -11.26
CA LEU A 52 -1.04 9.23 -11.45
C LEU A 52 -0.63 10.09 -12.66
N PRO A 53 0.38 10.96 -12.53
CA PRO A 53 0.90 11.67 -13.68
C PRO A 53 1.53 10.69 -14.67
N VAL A 54 1.34 10.96 -15.97
CA VAL A 54 1.87 10.13 -17.09
C VAL A 54 3.37 9.86 -16.96
N HIS A 55 4.10 10.82 -16.38
CA HIS A 55 5.51 10.70 -16.05
C HIS A 55 5.73 11.08 -14.58
N GLY A 56 5.75 10.09 -13.70
CA GLY A 56 6.13 10.26 -12.30
C GLY A 56 5.62 9.14 -11.40
N THR A 57 6.34 8.87 -10.32
CA THR A 57 5.93 7.98 -9.23
C THR A 57 5.24 8.80 -8.15
N ARG A 58 3.90 8.78 -8.11
CA ARG A 58 3.12 9.15 -6.90
C ARG A 58 2.64 7.86 -6.27
N GLY A 59 3.28 7.40 -5.21
CA GLY A 59 2.96 6.06 -4.70
C GLY A 59 3.48 5.75 -3.31
N TYR A 60 3.87 6.78 -2.54
CA TYR A 60 4.27 6.56 -1.17
C TYR A 60 3.04 6.59 -0.28
N TYR A 61 2.77 5.46 0.36
CA TYR A 61 1.68 5.30 1.29
C TYR A 61 2.22 4.94 2.66
N LEU A 62 1.61 5.50 3.70
CA LEU A 62 1.85 5.02 5.06
C LEU A 62 1.03 3.76 5.27
N GLY A 63 1.72 2.65 5.55
CA GLY A 63 1.13 1.40 6.00
C GLY A 63 1.26 1.23 7.51
N GLY A 64 0.41 0.40 8.10
CA GLY A 64 0.46 0.12 9.53
C GLY A 64 1.64 -0.79 9.95
N THR A 65 1.68 -1.09 11.25
CA THR A 65 2.82 -1.73 11.91
C THR A 65 2.83 -3.26 11.78
N TYR A 66 3.92 -3.91 12.21
CA TYR A 66 4.14 -5.38 12.28
C TYR A 66 4.49 -6.11 10.98
N GLN A 67 4.61 -5.44 9.83
CA GLN A 67 4.98 -6.13 8.60
C GLN A 67 6.43 -6.62 8.57
N GLU A 68 7.36 -5.93 9.24
CA GLU A 68 8.78 -6.35 9.26
C GLU A 68 8.99 -7.71 9.95
N ALA A 69 8.27 -8.00 11.03
CA ALA A 69 8.46 -9.22 11.81
C ALA A 69 7.88 -10.48 11.14
N LEU A 70 6.99 -10.30 10.16
CA LEU A 70 6.24 -11.38 9.51
C LEU A 70 6.60 -11.52 8.01
N GLY A 71 7.57 -10.74 7.52
CA GLY A 71 7.97 -10.73 6.11
C GLY A 71 8.72 -12.00 5.70
N GLY A 72 8.20 -12.70 4.69
CA GLY A 72 8.89 -13.81 4.02
C GLY A 72 9.55 -13.37 2.72
N LEU A 73 10.47 -14.18 2.19
CA LEU A 73 11.10 -13.97 0.89
C LEU A 73 10.20 -14.48 -0.25
N HIS A 74 9.16 -13.72 -0.58
CA HIS A 74 8.31 -14.04 -1.72
C HIS A 74 8.89 -13.41 -3.01
N ASN A 75 9.02 -14.20 -4.08
CA ASN A 75 9.72 -13.82 -5.32
C ASN A 75 11.13 -13.23 -5.12
N LEU A 76 11.84 -13.69 -4.08
CA LEU A 76 13.18 -13.21 -3.71
C LEU A 76 13.24 -11.73 -3.31
N PHE A 77 12.09 -11.07 -3.09
CA PHE A 77 12.08 -9.74 -2.51
C PHE A 77 12.47 -9.83 -1.03
N GLY A 78 13.61 -9.22 -0.71
CA GLY A 78 14.10 -9.04 0.66
C GLY A 78 13.35 -7.93 1.41
N GLY A 79 13.75 -7.72 2.67
CA GLY A 79 13.24 -6.60 3.46
C GLY A 79 13.59 -5.23 2.84
N PRO A 80 12.75 -4.20 3.05
CA PRO A 80 13.03 -2.85 2.59
C PRO A 80 14.23 -2.23 3.33
N SER A 81 14.84 -1.22 2.74
CA SER A 81 15.84 -0.39 3.44
C SER A 81 15.17 0.38 4.59
N VAL A 82 15.69 0.24 5.81
CA VAL A 82 15.18 0.93 7.00
C VAL A 82 16.10 2.08 7.38
N VAL A 83 15.53 3.26 7.59
CA VAL A 83 16.23 4.45 8.09
C VAL A 83 15.53 4.96 9.35
N ARG A 84 16.33 5.37 10.34
CA ARG A 84 15.84 6.04 11.55
C ARG A 84 16.05 7.55 11.39
N VAL A 85 15.00 8.33 11.58
CA VAL A 85 15.04 9.80 11.60
C VAL A 85 14.98 10.26 13.06
N SER A 86 15.84 11.22 13.43
CA SER A 86 15.96 11.81 14.77
C SER A 86 15.78 13.32 14.72
#